data_AF-A0A1F2X339-F1
#
_entry.id   AF-A0A1F2X339-F1
#
_cell.length_a   1.000
_cell.length_b   1.000
_cell.length_c   1.000
_cell.angle_alpha   90.00
_cell.angle_beta   90.00
_cell.angle_gamma   90.00
#
_symmetry.space_group_name_H-M   'P 1'
#
loop_
_entity.id
_entity.type
_entity.pdbx_description
1 polymer ?
#
loop_
_entity_poly.entity_id
_entity_poly.type
_entity_poly.pdbx_seq_one_letter_code
_entity_poly.pdbx_strand_id
1 'polypeptide(L)'
;MRRPATLLLTLVLVAAACGDDSATTTTASPETTTTAAGTTTLATTTTAAPTTTVAPTTTLAPTTTAPAVFYAVDPTDFFPDVFGAASDPHGSGCVVGADVLPAGVWFGFAKAVGGGNITFDLACFFTGAAAAAAATADGAEVFDFYIRNQNPKVYTVPISPSAEVWYVDMITGPEPAPLPLASWPTSASYVPCPGDYCAVWLYINGGVATGIVEQYLP
;
A
#
# COMPACT_ATOMS: atom_id res chain seq x y z
N MET A 1 31.20 -48.94 -20.77
CA MET A 1 29.96 -49.72 -20.58
C MET A 1 28.93 -48.77 -19.98
N ARG A 2 28.05 -48.11 -20.77
CA ARG A 2 26.64 -48.48 -21.07
C ARG A 2 25.89 -48.91 -19.78
N ARG A 3 24.84 -48.25 -19.27
CA ARG A 3 23.67 -47.60 -19.91
C ARG A 3 23.00 -46.53 -19.02
N PRO A 4 22.33 -45.51 -19.60
CA PRO A 4 21.36 -44.62 -18.94
C PRO A 4 19.94 -45.20 -18.97
N ALA A 5 19.13 -44.97 -17.94
CA ALA A 5 17.72 -45.33 -17.90
C ALA A 5 16.86 -44.05 -17.83
N THR A 6 16.34 -43.69 -18.99
CA THR A 6 15.32 -42.67 -19.24
C THR A 6 13.99 -43.16 -18.67
N LEU A 7 13.36 -42.42 -17.75
CA LEU A 7 11.97 -42.66 -17.35
C LEU A 7 11.09 -41.51 -17.86
N LEU A 8 10.35 -41.84 -18.91
CA LEU A 8 9.29 -41.08 -19.55
C LEU A 8 8.00 -41.33 -18.74
N LEU A 9 7.31 -40.30 -18.25
CA LEU A 9 5.97 -40.46 -17.67
C LEU A 9 5.01 -39.34 -18.10
N THR A 10 4.34 -39.62 -19.21
CA THR A 10 2.92 -39.39 -19.55
C THR A 10 2.17 -38.19 -18.97
N LEU A 11 1.98 -37.23 -19.88
CA LEU A 11 0.88 -36.28 -20.04
C LEU A 11 -0.51 -36.94 -19.89
N VAL A 12 -1.38 -36.39 -19.04
CA VAL A 12 -2.83 -36.65 -19.03
C VAL A 12 -3.56 -35.32 -19.19
N LEU A 13 -4.15 -35.14 -20.37
CA LEU A 13 -5.10 -34.08 -20.71
C LEU A 13 -6.49 -34.49 -20.19
N VAL A 14 -7.13 -33.66 -19.36
CA VAL A 14 -8.57 -33.77 -19.10
C VAL A 14 -9.22 -32.46 -19.53
N ALA A 15 -9.94 -32.51 -20.64
CA ALA A 15 -10.92 -31.54 -21.07
C ALA A 15 -12.31 -32.14 -20.82
N ALA A 16 -13.15 -31.46 -20.05
CA ALA A 16 -14.62 -31.47 -20.16
C ALA A 16 -15.26 -30.84 -18.91
N ALA A 17 -15.80 -29.63 -19.04
CA ALA A 17 -17.07 -29.25 -18.44
C ALA A 17 -17.53 -27.92 -19.05
N CYS A 18 -18.37 -28.01 -20.10
CA CYS A 18 -19.33 -26.96 -20.40
C CYS A 18 -20.37 -26.96 -19.27
N GLY A 19 -20.56 -25.81 -18.63
CA GLY A 19 -21.72 -25.53 -17.80
C GLY A 19 -22.41 -24.30 -18.39
N ASP A 20 -23.45 -24.55 -19.19
CA ASP A 20 -24.42 -23.55 -19.61
C ASP A 20 -25.21 -23.10 -18.38
N ASP A 21 -25.21 -21.80 -18.08
CA ASP A 21 -26.28 -21.19 -17.28
C ASP A 21 -26.88 -20.01 -18.04
N SER A 22 -28.07 -20.30 -18.57
CA SER A 22 -28.98 -19.35 -19.17
C SER A 22 -29.64 -18.50 -18.07
N ALA A 23 -29.23 -17.25 -17.93
CA ALA A 23 -30.01 -16.25 -17.21
C ALA A 23 -30.69 -15.31 -18.22
N THR A 24 -31.95 -15.61 -18.51
CA THR A 24 -32.90 -14.72 -19.16
C THR A 24 -33.38 -13.62 -18.20
N THR A 25 -33.78 -12.49 -18.82
CA THR A 25 -34.72 -11.44 -18.33
C THR A 25 -34.19 -10.50 -17.23
N THR A 26 -34.21 -9.17 -17.38
CA THR A 26 -35.40 -8.35 -17.68
C THR A 26 -35.00 -6.96 -18.20
N THR A 27 -35.58 -6.56 -19.34
CA THR A 27 -35.57 -5.18 -19.83
C THR A 27 -36.57 -4.35 -19.02
N ALA A 28 -36.07 -3.40 -18.24
CA ALA A 28 -36.91 -2.38 -17.61
C ALA A 28 -37.14 -1.22 -18.60
N SER A 29 -38.42 -0.93 -18.83
CA SER A 29 -38.94 0.15 -19.66
C SER A 29 -38.55 1.53 -19.10
N PRO A 30 -38.24 2.53 -19.93
CA PRO A 30 -38.11 3.91 -19.45
C PRO A 30 -39.50 4.48 -19.17
N GLU A 31 -39.77 4.84 -17.91
CA GLU A 31 -40.93 5.65 -17.55
C GLU A 31 -40.68 7.11 -17.96
N THR A 32 -41.63 7.64 -18.72
CA THR A 32 -41.65 9.03 -19.17
C THR A 32 -42.53 9.82 -18.21
N THR A 33 -41.90 10.60 -17.32
CA THR A 33 -42.65 11.48 -16.41
C THR A 33 -42.61 12.91 -16.94
N THR A 34 -43.68 13.30 -17.64
CA THR A 34 -44.00 14.69 -17.96
C THR A 34 -44.75 15.29 -16.78
N THR A 35 -44.14 16.25 -16.09
CA THR A 35 -44.81 17.04 -15.04
C THR A 35 -44.88 18.51 -15.44
N ALA A 36 -46.08 19.07 -15.23
CA ALA A 36 -46.60 20.30 -15.78
C ALA A 36 -45.91 21.59 -15.29
N ALA A 37 -46.01 22.62 -16.13
CA ALA A 37 -45.65 24.00 -15.82
C ALA A 37 -46.63 24.61 -14.80
N GLY A 38 -46.09 25.11 -13.69
CA GLY A 38 -46.82 25.82 -12.63
C GLY A 38 -46.49 27.31 -12.61
N THR A 39 -47.50 28.10 -12.98
CA THR A 39 -47.92 29.43 -12.53
C THR A 39 -46.91 30.40 -11.87
N THR A 40 -46.75 31.55 -12.54
CA THR A 40 -46.18 32.80 -12.03
C THR A 40 -46.92 33.33 -10.79
N THR A 41 -46.20 33.56 -9.70
CA THR A 41 -46.70 34.24 -8.49
C THR A 41 -45.92 35.53 -8.24
N LEU A 42 -46.64 36.54 -7.78
CA LEU A 42 -46.28 37.96 -7.68
C LEU A 42 -45.04 38.26 -6.82
N ALA A 43 -44.40 39.39 -7.15
CA ALA A 43 -43.23 39.94 -6.47
C ALA A 43 -43.54 40.35 -5.02
N THR A 44 -42.70 39.87 -4.10
CA THR A 44 -42.75 40.20 -2.67
C THR A 44 -41.80 41.37 -2.37
N THR A 45 -42.29 42.29 -1.56
CA THR A 45 -41.64 43.50 -1.06
C THR A 45 -40.30 43.23 -0.37
N THR A 46 -39.26 43.98 -0.74
CA THR A 46 -37.93 43.94 -0.12
C THR A 46 -37.93 44.68 1.23
N THR A 47 -37.80 43.93 2.32
CA THR A 47 -37.47 44.47 3.65
C THR A 47 -35.95 44.61 3.77
N ALA A 48 -35.49 45.76 4.26
CA ALA A 48 -34.06 46.03 4.48
C ALA A 48 -33.45 45.04 5.49
N ALA A 49 -32.28 44.50 5.16
CA ALA A 49 -31.56 43.55 6.00
C ALA A 49 -30.98 44.24 7.26
N PRO A 50 -30.96 43.56 8.42
CA PRO A 50 -30.32 44.07 9.62
C PRO A 50 -28.80 44.18 9.42
N THR A 51 -28.22 45.23 9.98
CA THR A 51 -26.78 45.51 9.95
C THR A 51 -26.00 44.45 10.73
N THR A 52 -25.10 43.74 10.05
CA THR A 52 -24.23 42.72 10.64
C THR A 52 -23.15 43.35 11.50
N THR A 53 -23.22 43.14 12.82
CA THR A 53 -22.13 43.43 13.74
C THR A 53 -20.96 42.49 13.46
N VAL A 54 -19.78 43.05 13.19
CA VAL A 54 -18.56 42.30 12.91
C VAL A 54 -18.16 41.52 14.18
N ALA A 55 -18.05 40.19 14.06
CA ALA A 55 -17.60 39.34 15.15
C ALA A 55 -16.12 39.63 15.48
N PRO A 56 -15.72 39.57 16.76
CA PRO A 56 -14.34 39.82 17.16
C PRO A 56 -13.41 38.78 16.54
N THR A 57 -12.34 39.26 15.90
CA THR A 57 -11.31 38.41 15.29
C THR A 57 -10.54 37.67 16.38
N THR A 58 -10.70 36.35 16.45
CA THR A 58 -9.90 35.51 17.35
C THR A 58 -8.53 35.28 16.72
N THR A 59 -7.52 35.96 17.25
CA THR A 59 -6.12 35.71 16.88
C THR A 59 -5.69 34.37 17.49
N LEU A 60 -5.47 33.36 16.65
CA LEU A 60 -4.94 32.07 17.08
C LEU A 60 -3.52 32.26 17.62
N ALA A 61 -3.22 31.63 18.76
CA ALA A 61 -1.88 31.59 19.31
C ALA A 61 -0.91 30.92 18.31
N PRO A 62 0.36 31.39 18.23
CA PRO A 62 1.33 30.79 17.34
C PRO A 62 1.50 29.30 17.69
N THR A 63 1.25 28.43 16.71
CA THR A 63 1.47 27.00 16.87
C THR A 63 2.95 26.71 16.65
N THR A 64 3.65 26.29 17.70
CA THR A 64 5.02 25.78 17.56
C THR A 64 4.95 24.45 16.83
N THR A 65 5.42 24.43 15.58
CA THR A 65 5.54 23.20 14.79
C THR A 65 6.75 22.44 15.31
N ALA A 66 6.53 21.26 15.90
CA ALA A 66 7.61 20.36 16.25
C ALA A 66 8.44 20.02 14.99
N PRO A 67 9.77 19.85 15.11
CA PRO A 67 10.58 19.46 13.97
C PRO A 67 10.07 18.14 13.39
N ALA A 68 9.94 18.09 12.06
CA ALA A 68 9.54 16.89 11.35
C ALA A 68 10.57 15.79 11.60
N VAL A 69 10.12 14.61 12.04
CA VAL A 69 10.96 13.42 12.17
C VAL A 69 11.38 12.99 10.76
N PHE A 70 12.67 12.72 10.57
CA PHE A 70 13.19 12.14 9.34
C PHE A 70 13.50 10.67 9.57
N TYR A 71 12.96 9.80 8.70
CA TYR A 71 13.16 8.36 8.75
C TYR A 71 14.29 7.99 7.77
N ALA A 72 15.46 7.68 8.31
CA ALA A 72 16.62 7.23 7.55
C ALA A 72 16.66 5.69 7.49
N VAL A 73 17.24 5.14 6.42
CA VAL A 73 17.50 3.71 6.33
C VAL A 73 18.61 3.36 7.32
N ASP A 74 18.36 2.37 8.17
CA ASP A 74 19.40 1.73 8.98
C ASP A 74 19.71 0.36 8.36
N PRO A 75 20.86 0.19 7.71
CA PRO A 75 21.21 -1.07 7.05
C PRO A 75 21.73 -2.13 8.03
N THR A 76 21.90 -1.80 9.31
CA THR A 76 22.42 -2.74 10.32
C THR A 76 21.35 -3.65 10.91
N ASP A 77 20.09 -3.25 10.77
CA ASP A 77 18.94 -4.03 11.22
C ASP A 77 18.23 -4.71 10.05
N PHE A 78 17.90 -5.99 10.24
CA PHE A 78 17.18 -6.78 9.25
C PHE A 78 15.72 -6.32 9.09
N PHE A 79 15.13 -5.75 10.15
CA PHE A 79 13.81 -5.14 10.14
C PHE A 79 13.93 -3.71 10.69
N PRO A 80 13.24 -2.72 10.10
CA PRO A 80 13.22 -1.38 10.68
C PRO A 80 12.66 -1.37 12.10
N ASP A 81 13.09 -0.41 12.90
CA ASP A 81 12.52 -0.14 14.22
C ASP A 81 10.99 0.02 14.19
N VAL A 82 10.33 -0.39 15.27
CA VAL A 82 8.90 -0.14 15.46
C VAL A 82 8.71 1.30 15.93
N PHE A 83 8.07 2.13 15.12
CA PHE A 83 7.81 3.54 15.45
C PHE A 83 6.43 3.69 16.11
N GLY A 84 6.33 3.45 17.42
CA GLY A 84 5.05 3.53 18.12
C GLY A 84 5.09 2.98 19.56
N ALA A 85 3.98 3.12 20.27
CA ALA A 85 3.84 2.63 21.65
C ALA A 85 2.94 1.39 21.68
N ALA A 86 3.59 0.21 21.69
CA ALA A 86 3.02 -1.12 21.89
C ALA A 86 2.31 -1.77 20.69
N SER A 87 2.84 -2.93 20.24
CA SER A 87 2.20 -3.89 19.32
C SER A 87 1.87 -3.41 17.90
N ASP A 88 2.33 -2.22 17.52
CA ASP A 88 2.22 -1.73 16.15
C ASP A 88 3.05 -2.62 15.21
N PRO A 89 2.60 -2.84 13.95
CA PRO A 89 3.43 -3.50 12.94
C PRO A 89 4.74 -2.72 12.79
N HIS A 90 5.83 -3.41 12.43
CA HIS A 90 7.08 -2.75 12.07
C HIS A 90 6.78 -1.67 11.03
N GLY A 91 7.15 -0.43 11.33
CA GLY A 91 6.76 0.76 10.57
C GLY A 91 5.63 1.59 11.19
N SER A 92 4.85 2.24 10.34
CA SER A 92 3.90 3.31 10.68
C SER A 92 2.43 2.89 10.68
N GLY A 93 2.16 1.58 10.58
CA GLY A 93 0.82 1.01 10.75
C GLY A 93 0.28 0.22 9.57
N CYS A 94 -0.90 -0.39 9.80
CA CYS A 94 -1.58 -1.30 8.87
C CYS A 94 -2.51 -0.64 7.86
N VAL A 95 -3.14 0.47 8.25
CA VAL A 95 -4.21 1.10 7.48
C VAL A 95 -4.02 2.60 7.55
N VAL A 96 -3.99 3.23 6.39
CA VAL A 96 -3.93 4.69 6.26
C VAL A 96 -5.22 5.14 5.58
N GLY A 97 -6.04 5.91 6.29
CA GLY A 97 -7.29 6.46 5.75
C GLY A 97 -7.09 7.56 4.71
N ALA A 98 -5.86 8.08 4.55
CA ALA A 98 -5.52 9.13 3.61
C ALA A 98 -5.13 8.59 2.21
N ASP A 99 -5.15 9.46 1.20
CA ASP A 99 -4.70 9.17 -0.19
C ASP A 99 -3.18 9.14 -0.35
N VAL A 100 -2.47 9.69 0.62
CA VAL A 100 -1.01 9.77 0.63
C VAL A 100 -0.52 9.10 1.90
N LEU A 101 0.56 8.33 1.79
CA LEU A 101 1.25 7.80 2.96
C LEU A 101 1.91 8.95 3.72
N PRO A 102 1.63 9.12 5.03
CA PRO A 102 2.33 10.10 5.83
C PRO A 102 3.80 9.71 6.00
N ALA A 103 4.60 10.65 6.51
CA ALA A 103 5.99 10.37 6.83
C ALA A 103 6.07 9.19 7.82
N GLY A 104 6.98 8.26 7.55
CA GLY A 104 7.02 6.99 8.25
C GLY A 104 7.79 5.91 7.50
N VAL A 105 7.88 4.74 8.10
CA VAL A 105 8.43 3.53 7.46
C VAL A 105 7.28 2.57 7.21
N TRP A 106 7.11 2.08 5.99
CA TRP A 106 5.92 1.33 5.60
C TRP A 106 6.31 0.01 4.93
N PHE A 107 5.75 -1.10 5.42
CA PHE A 107 5.88 -2.38 4.75
C PHE A 107 4.85 -2.54 3.64
N GLY A 108 5.19 -3.22 2.56
CA GLY A 108 4.21 -3.58 1.55
C GLY A 108 4.84 -4.21 0.33
N PHE A 109 4.08 -4.22 -0.76
CA PHE A 109 4.50 -4.84 -2.01
C PHE A 109 4.64 -3.78 -3.11
N ALA A 110 5.81 -3.71 -3.75
CA ALA A 110 6.04 -2.84 -4.90
C ALA A 110 5.50 -3.50 -6.17
N LYS A 111 4.27 -3.15 -6.55
CA LYS A 111 3.55 -3.76 -7.67
C LYS A 111 4.09 -3.32 -9.04
N ALA A 112 4.53 -2.07 -9.12
CA ALA A 112 5.11 -1.48 -10.33
C ALA A 112 6.02 -0.31 -9.98
N VAL A 113 7.00 -0.03 -10.84
CA VAL A 113 7.94 1.10 -10.70
C VAL A 113 8.10 1.76 -12.07
N GLY A 114 7.99 3.08 -12.14
CA GLY A 114 8.13 3.80 -13.40
C GLY A 114 7.77 5.28 -13.27
N GLY A 115 8.33 6.10 -14.17
CA GLY A 115 8.02 7.55 -14.22
C GLY A 115 8.32 8.30 -12.91
N GLY A 116 9.33 7.86 -12.15
CA GLY A 116 9.67 8.43 -10.84
C GLY A 116 8.69 8.08 -9.73
N ASN A 117 7.85 7.06 -9.89
CA ASN A 117 6.87 6.62 -8.90
C ASN A 117 6.97 5.11 -8.65
N ILE A 118 6.51 4.70 -7.47
CA ILE A 118 6.26 3.31 -7.09
C ILE A 118 4.77 3.12 -6.83
N THR A 119 4.21 2.06 -7.41
CA THR A 119 2.86 1.59 -7.09
C THR A 119 2.98 0.61 -5.94
N PHE A 120 2.42 0.97 -4.79
CA PHE A 120 2.69 0.33 -3.51
C PHE A 120 1.41 -0.19 -2.85
N ASP A 121 1.38 -1.48 -2.60
CA ASP A 121 0.30 -2.18 -1.90
C ASP A 121 0.68 -2.33 -0.42
N LEU A 122 0.07 -1.52 0.44
CA LEU A 122 0.42 -1.42 1.86
C LEU A 122 -0.02 -2.67 2.61
N ALA A 123 0.91 -3.29 3.34
CA ALA A 123 0.62 -4.41 4.22
C ALA A 123 1.20 -4.18 5.62
N CYS A 124 0.71 -4.93 6.60
CA CYS A 124 1.32 -4.98 7.93
C CYS A 124 2.41 -6.03 7.96
N PHE A 125 3.51 -5.74 8.65
CA PHE A 125 4.49 -6.73 9.04
C PHE A 125 4.59 -6.75 10.56
N PHE A 126 4.20 -7.86 11.17
CA PHE A 126 4.29 -8.06 12.62
C PHE A 126 5.46 -9.00 12.92
N THR A 127 6.08 -8.84 14.10
CA THR A 127 7.04 -9.81 14.65
C THR A 127 6.71 -10.16 16.10
N GLY A 128 7.33 -11.24 16.60
CA GLY A 128 7.29 -11.63 18.01
C GLY A 128 5.87 -11.82 18.54
N ALA A 129 5.57 -11.28 19.72
CA ALA A 129 4.26 -11.43 20.35
C ALA A 129 3.12 -10.81 19.52
N ALA A 130 3.40 -9.72 18.79
CA ALA A 130 2.41 -9.08 17.93
C ALA A 130 2.10 -9.97 16.70
N ALA A 131 3.10 -10.65 16.14
CA ALA A 131 2.89 -11.61 15.06
C ALA A 131 2.00 -12.77 15.51
N ALA A 132 2.30 -13.36 16.67
CA ALA A 132 1.51 -14.46 17.23
C ALA A 132 0.05 -14.04 17.49
N ALA A 133 -0.16 -12.84 18.04
CA ALA A 133 -1.49 -12.30 18.28
C ALA A 133 -2.26 -12.06 16.97
N ALA A 134 -1.60 -11.46 15.97
CA ALA A 134 -2.19 -11.18 14.67
C ALA A 134 -2.54 -12.47 13.91
N ALA A 135 -1.62 -13.43 13.85
CA ALA A 135 -1.85 -14.73 13.24
C ALA A 135 -3.01 -15.47 13.90
N THR A 136 -3.05 -15.50 15.24
CA THR A 136 -4.14 -16.13 16.00
C THR A 136 -5.49 -15.47 15.70
N ALA A 137 -5.54 -14.13 15.63
CA ALA A 137 -6.75 -13.39 15.33
C ALA A 137 -7.31 -13.72 13.94
N ASP A 138 -6.44 -14.03 12.98
CA ASP A 138 -6.81 -14.38 11.60
C ASP A 138 -6.96 -15.90 11.38
N GLY A 139 -6.79 -16.72 12.43
CA GLY A 139 -6.85 -18.17 12.33
C GLY A 139 -5.70 -18.79 11.53
N ALA A 140 -4.57 -18.08 11.42
CA ALA A 140 -3.35 -18.54 10.76
C ALA A 140 -2.40 -19.24 11.74
N GLU A 141 -1.46 -20.01 11.19
CA GLU A 141 -0.38 -20.60 11.96
C GLU A 141 0.55 -19.51 12.54
N VAL A 142 0.98 -19.71 13.78
CA VAL A 142 1.83 -18.76 14.50
C VAL A 142 3.29 -18.99 14.14
N PHE A 143 3.92 -17.95 13.59
CA PHE A 143 5.35 -17.88 13.29
C PHE A 143 6.00 -16.66 13.97
N ASP A 144 7.31 -16.51 13.81
CA ASP A 144 8.08 -15.38 14.35
C ASP A 144 7.74 -14.03 13.70
N PHE A 145 7.14 -14.08 12.50
CA PHE A 145 6.57 -12.94 11.81
C PHE A 145 5.18 -13.27 11.25
N TYR A 146 4.38 -12.24 11.00
CA TYR A 146 3.09 -12.39 10.34
C TYR A 146 2.82 -11.19 9.44
N ILE A 147 2.46 -11.46 8.19
CA ILE A 147 2.08 -10.42 7.23
C ILE A 147 0.57 -10.42 7.06
N ARG A 148 -0.03 -9.24 7.19
CA ARG A 148 -1.46 -9.04 6.97
C ARG A 148 -1.65 -7.97 5.91
N ASN A 149 -2.15 -8.36 4.74
CA ASN A 149 -2.61 -7.40 3.74
C ASN A 149 -4.16 -7.33 3.75
N GLN A 150 -4.70 -6.39 4.51
CA GLN A 150 -6.14 -6.11 4.56
C GLN A 150 -6.45 -4.69 4.06
N ASN A 151 -5.44 -3.96 3.55
CA ASN A 151 -5.67 -2.64 3.01
C ASN A 151 -6.10 -2.76 1.54
N PRO A 152 -7.34 -2.41 1.16
CA PRO A 152 -7.76 -2.50 -0.23
C PRO A 152 -7.10 -1.44 -1.13
N LYS A 153 -6.30 -0.54 -0.56
CA LYS A 153 -5.73 0.61 -1.25
C LYS A 153 -4.33 0.34 -1.76
N VAL A 154 -4.13 0.69 -3.02
CA VAL A 154 -2.81 0.78 -3.64
C VAL A 154 -2.45 2.26 -3.78
N TYR A 155 -1.26 2.61 -3.31
CA TYR A 155 -0.73 3.96 -3.29
C TYR A 155 0.16 4.19 -4.51
N THR A 156 0.12 5.40 -5.06
CA THR A 156 1.16 5.88 -5.99
C THR A 156 2.04 6.82 -5.21
N VAL A 157 3.29 6.41 -5.00
CA VAL A 157 4.24 7.17 -4.18
C VAL A 157 5.36 7.70 -5.07
N PRO A 158 5.63 9.02 -5.07
CA PRO A 158 6.78 9.57 -5.77
C PRO A 158 8.09 9.13 -5.10
N ILE A 159 9.10 8.81 -5.91
CA ILE A 159 10.43 8.41 -5.45
C ILE A 159 11.35 9.63 -5.55
N SER A 160 12.06 9.93 -4.46
CA SER A 160 13.11 10.94 -4.48
C SER A 160 14.21 10.54 -5.48
N PRO A 161 14.72 11.46 -6.33
CA PRO A 161 15.88 11.17 -7.19
C PRO A 161 17.14 10.76 -6.41
N SER A 162 17.20 11.07 -5.12
CA SER A 162 18.28 10.70 -4.21
C SER A 162 17.90 9.55 -3.27
N ALA A 163 16.83 8.79 -3.58
CA ALA A 163 16.40 7.71 -2.72
C ALA A 163 17.50 6.65 -2.59
N GLU A 164 17.72 6.20 -1.36
CA GLU A 164 18.59 5.07 -1.08
C GLU A 164 17.85 3.78 -1.41
N VAL A 165 18.51 2.86 -2.11
CA VAL A 165 17.91 1.58 -2.46
C VAL A 165 18.80 0.45 -1.99
N TRP A 166 18.19 -0.55 -1.38
CA TRP A 166 18.84 -1.74 -0.88
C TRP A 166 18.08 -2.97 -1.36
N TYR A 167 18.80 -3.93 -1.93
CA TYR A 167 18.24 -5.13 -2.56
C TYR A 167 18.77 -6.39 -1.89
N VAL A 168 18.03 -7.50 -1.94
CA VAL A 168 18.45 -8.76 -1.33
C VAL A 168 19.36 -9.55 -2.28
N ASP A 169 20.65 -9.65 -1.95
CA ASP A 169 21.66 -10.41 -2.70
C ASP A 169 22.00 -11.76 -2.03
N MET A 170 21.27 -12.81 -2.40
CA MET A 170 21.50 -14.18 -1.89
C MET A 170 22.87 -14.77 -2.24
N ILE A 171 23.66 -14.17 -3.14
CA ILE A 171 25.03 -14.62 -3.40
C ILE A 171 25.92 -14.33 -2.19
N THR A 172 25.70 -13.17 -1.54
CA THR A 172 26.47 -12.74 -0.38
C THR A 172 25.76 -13.00 0.96
N GLY A 173 24.44 -13.10 0.98
CA GLY A 173 23.65 -13.42 2.17
C GLY A 173 22.21 -12.85 2.11
N PRO A 174 21.40 -13.07 3.16
CA PRO A 174 20.05 -12.46 3.25
C PRO A 174 20.07 -10.97 3.56
N GLU A 175 21.23 -10.40 3.89
CA GLU A 175 21.38 -8.99 4.24
C GLU A 175 21.23 -8.12 2.98
N PRO A 176 20.40 -7.06 3.03
CA PRO A 176 20.29 -6.12 1.92
C PRO A 176 21.62 -5.44 1.59
N ALA A 177 21.95 -5.36 0.30
CA ALA A 177 23.11 -4.65 -0.21
C ALA A 177 22.68 -3.35 -0.91
N PRO A 178 23.49 -2.28 -0.91
CA PRO A 178 23.12 -1.03 -1.53
C PRO A 178 23.12 -1.15 -3.06
N LEU A 179 22.18 -0.49 -3.71
CA LEU A 179 21.99 -0.46 -5.15
C LEU A 179 21.71 0.98 -5.62
N PRO A 180 22.31 1.46 -6.71
CA PRO A 180 21.90 2.74 -7.30
C PRO A 180 20.42 2.69 -7.69
N LEU A 181 19.65 3.73 -7.38
CA LEU A 181 18.22 3.80 -7.71
C LEU A 181 17.92 3.50 -9.19
N ALA A 182 18.75 3.99 -10.11
CA ALA A 182 18.58 3.75 -11.54
C ALA A 182 18.78 2.29 -11.97
N SER A 183 19.39 1.46 -11.11
CA SER A 183 19.59 0.03 -11.31
C SER A 183 18.50 -0.82 -10.67
N TRP A 184 17.55 -0.21 -9.96
CA TRP A 184 16.43 -0.88 -9.34
C TRP A 184 15.13 -0.68 -10.15
N PRO A 185 14.29 -1.71 -10.31
CA PRO A 185 14.48 -3.10 -9.89
C PRO A 185 15.57 -3.84 -10.68
N THR A 186 16.26 -4.79 -10.04
CA THR A 186 17.34 -5.58 -10.66
C THR A 186 16.99 -7.07 -10.71
N SER A 187 17.36 -7.75 -11.81
CA SER A 187 17.23 -9.20 -11.93
C SER A 187 18.23 -9.99 -11.08
N ALA A 188 19.19 -9.30 -10.46
CA ALA A 188 20.13 -9.91 -9.50
C ALA A 188 19.50 -10.09 -8.12
N SER A 189 18.37 -9.43 -7.83
CA SER A 189 17.67 -9.61 -6.56
C SER A 189 17.06 -11.00 -6.45
N TYR A 190 17.09 -11.54 -5.23
CA TYR A 190 16.31 -12.72 -4.89
C TYR A 190 14.81 -12.43 -4.81
N VAL A 191 14.44 -11.21 -4.42
CA VAL A 191 13.04 -10.80 -4.32
C VAL A 191 12.55 -10.43 -5.73
N PRO A 192 11.44 -11.00 -6.22
CA PRO A 192 10.96 -10.76 -7.58
C PRO A 192 10.31 -9.38 -7.69
N CYS A 193 11.15 -8.37 -7.93
CA CYS A 193 10.75 -6.97 -8.00
C CYS A 193 10.73 -6.40 -9.44
N PRO A 194 9.71 -5.59 -9.81
CA PRO A 194 8.48 -5.35 -9.06
C PRO A 194 7.47 -6.51 -9.29
N GLY A 195 6.47 -6.63 -8.43
CA GLY A 195 5.42 -7.64 -8.59
C GLY A 195 4.64 -7.93 -7.31
N ASP A 196 3.76 -8.92 -7.37
CA ASP A 196 2.89 -9.31 -6.26
C ASP A 196 3.64 -9.80 -5.03
N TYR A 197 4.89 -10.26 -5.20
CA TYR A 197 5.74 -10.79 -4.16
C TYR A 197 6.97 -9.90 -3.89
N CYS A 198 6.99 -8.68 -4.43
CA CYS A 198 8.08 -7.72 -4.19
C CYS A 198 7.90 -7.04 -2.82
N ALA A 199 8.24 -7.74 -1.74
CA ALA A 199 8.16 -7.21 -0.39
C ALA A 199 9.25 -6.15 -0.16
N VAL A 200 8.84 -4.95 0.25
CA VAL A 200 9.75 -3.82 0.49
C VAL A 200 9.33 -3.01 1.73
N TRP A 201 10.30 -2.32 2.30
CA TRP A 201 10.13 -1.20 3.22
C TRP A 201 10.30 0.11 2.47
N LEU A 202 9.30 0.99 2.58
CA LEU A 202 9.37 2.36 2.07
C LEU A 202 9.56 3.35 3.22
N TYR A 203 10.64 4.12 3.14
CA TYR A 203 10.91 5.24 4.04
C TYR A 203 10.35 6.50 3.40
N ILE A 204 9.23 6.99 3.93
CA ILE A 204 8.51 8.14 3.43
C ILE A 204 8.86 9.36 4.27
N ASN A 205 9.33 10.42 3.61
CA ASN A 205 9.63 11.70 4.23
C ASN A 205 9.02 12.82 3.39
N GLY A 206 8.15 13.65 3.98
CA GLY A 206 7.47 14.71 3.23
C GLY A 206 6.58 14.21 2.07
N GLY A 207 6.06 12.98 2.16
CA GLY A 207 5.20 12.39 1.14
C GLY A 207 5.94 11.79 -0.07
N VAL A 208 7.28 11.72 -0.03
CA VAL A 208 8.11 11.07 -1.06
C VAL A 208 8.88 9.90 -0.45
N ALA A 209 9.11 8.85 -1.23
CA ALA A 209 9.98 7.75 -0.84
C ALA A 209 11.45 8.17 -0.94
N THR A 210 12.14 8.21 0.19
CA THR A 210 13.58 8.50 0.28
C THR A 210 14.42 7.25 0.53
N GLY A 211 13.79 6.13 0.86
CA GLY A 211 14.43 4.84 1.03
C GLY A 211 13.53 3.71 0.55
N ILE A 212 14.13 2.74 -0.15
CA ILE A 212 13.49 1.50 -0.61
C ILE A 212 14.39 0.35 -0.19
N VAL A 213 13.91 -0.53 0.67
CA VAL A 213 14.68 -1.68 1.15
C VAL A 213 13.89 -2.95 0.86
N GLU A 214 14.39 -3.83 0.02
CA GLU A 214 13.77 -5.13 -0.22
C GLU A 214 13.82 -5.98 1.06
N GLN A 215 12.70 -6.64 1.37
CA GLN A 215 12.58 -7.52 2.52
C GLN A 215 12.58 -8.98 2.06
N TYR A 216 13.59 -9.73 2.49
CA TYR A 216 13.59 -11.17 2.35
C TYR A 216 12.51 -11.80 3.25
N LEU A 217 11.70 -12.70 2.68
CA LEU A 217 10.74 -13.52 3.40
C LEU A 217 11.15 -15.00 3.23
N PRO A 218 11.48 -15.73 4.31
CA PRO A 218 11.90 -17.13 4.25
C PRO A 218 10.80 -18.11 3.85
#